data_AF-A0A0W0GJX5-F1
#
_entry.id   AF-A0A0W0GJX5-F1
#
_cell.length_a   1.000
_cell.length_b   1.000
_cell.length_c   1.000
_cell.angle_alpha   90.00
_cell.angle_beta   90.00
_cell.angle_gamma   90.00
#
_symmetry.space_group_name_H-M   'P 1'
#
loop_
_entity.id
_entity.type
_entity.pdbx_description
1 polymer ?
#
loop_
_entity_poly.entity_id
_entity_poly.type
_entity_poly.pdbx_seq_one_letter_code
_entity_poly.pdbx_strand_id
1 'polypeptide(L)' 'MINLKSCPRCRTGDLFDGSDEYGCYSACIQCGYMGYSGKTISIEVAKAEQLRRRGRRY' A
#
# COMPACT_ATOMS: atom_id res chain seq x y z
N MET A 1 -14.16 -9.82 4.04
CA MET A 1 -14.12 -10.13 5.49
C MET A 1 -13.23 -9.06 6.11
N ILE A 2 -13.78 -8.17 6.95
CA ILE A 2 -13.00 -7.05 7.52
C ILE A 2 -12.12 -7.63 8.63
N ASN A 3 -10.81 -7.62 8.44
CA ASN A 3 -9.84 -8.08 9.42
C ASN A 3 -9.22 -6.86 10.11
N LEU A 4 -9.84 -6.41 11.21
CA LEU A 4 -9.38 -5.25 11.98
C LEU A 4 -8.06 -5.60 12.69
N LYS A 5 -6.94 -5.44 11.97
CA LYS A 5 -5.60 -5.56 12.53
C LYS A 5 -5.09 -4.18 12.95
N SER A 6 -4.35 -4.14 14.06
CA SER A 6 -3.68 -2.92 14.48
C SER A 6 -2.66 -2.48 13.42
N CYS A 7 -2.77 -1.25 12.94
CA CYS A 7 -1.86 -0.70 11.95
C CYS A 7 -0.42 -0.66 12.47
N PRO A 8 0.58 -1.24 11.78
CA PRO A 8 1.96 -1.25 12.25
C PRO A 8 2.60 0.15 12.26
N ARG A 9 2.04 1.12 11.52
CA ARG A 9 2.51 2.51 11.51
C ARG A 9 2.06 3.29 12.74
N CYS A 10 0.75 3.39 12.96
CA CYS A 10 0.20 4.25 14.01
C CYS A 10 -0.21 3.49 15.28
N ARG A 11 -0.27 2.15 15.26
CA ARG A 11 -0.64 1.23 16.36
C ARG A 11 -2.06 1.40 16.92
N THR A 12 -2.68 2.54 16.73
CA THR A 12 -4.07 2.89 17.08
C THR A 12 -5.02 2.76 15.89
N GLY A 13 -4.47 2.56 14.69
CA GLY A 13 -5.16 2.49 13.42
C GLY A 13 -5.86 1.17 13.15
N ASP A 14 -7.07 1.20 12.63
CA ASP A 14 -7.68 0.00 12.04
C ASP A 14 -7.19 -0.21 10.59
N LEU A 15 -6.68 -1.42 10.32
CA LEU A 15 -6.44 -1.92 8.96
C LEU A 15 -7.70 -2.58 8.41
N PHE A 16 -7.98 -2.35 7.14
CA PHE A 16 -8.92 -3.12 6.36
C PHE A 16 -8.23 -3.69 5.13
N ASP A 17 -8.66 -4.88 4.72
CA ASP A 17 -8.19 -5.53 3.51
C ASP A 17 -9.18 -5.27 2.37
N GLY A 18 -8.66 -4.82 1.24
CA GLY A 18 -9.37 -4.60 -0.01
C GLY A 18 -8.69 -5.32 -1.17
N SER A 19 -9.34 -5.30 -2.33
CA SER A 19 -8.79 -5.86 -3.56
C SER A 19 -9.08 -4.89 -4.70
N ASP A 20 -8.06 -4.57 -5.49
CA ASP A 20 -8.19 -3.77 -6.71
C ASP A 20 -7.58 -4.53 -7.89
N GLU A 21 -7.55 -3.88 -9.06
CA GLU A 21 -6.96 -4.43 -10.29
C GLU A 21 -5.47 -4.79 -10.14
N TYR A 22 -4.78 -4.23 -9.14
CA TYR A 22 -3.37 -4.48 -8.85
C TYR A 22 -3.14 -5.59 -7.83
N GLY A 23 -4.19 -6.08 -7.18
CA GLY A 23 -4.19 -7.21 -6.25
C GLY A 23 -4.82 -6.88 -4.90
N CYS A 24 -4.58 -7.73 -3.92
CA CYS A 24 -5.03 -7.48 -2.55
C CYS A 24 -4.15 -6.42 -1.88
N TYR A 25 -4.80 -5.47 -1.22
CA TYR A 25 -4.14 -4.44 -0.43
C TYR A 25 -4.74 -4.38 0.97
N SER A 26 -3.93 -3.94 1.92
CA SER A 26 -4.30 -3.68 3.29
C SER A 26 -4.08 -2.18 3.55
N ALA A 27 -5.13 -1.43 3.85
CA ALA A 27 -5.09 0.00 4.07
C ALA A 27 -5.56 0.38 5.48
N CYS A 28 -4.94 1.40 6.08
CA CYS A 28 -5.33 1.93 7.38
C CYS A 28 -6.20 3.16 7.22
N ILE A 29 -7.37 3.16 7.88
CA ILE A 29 -8.35 4.25 7.80
C ILE A 29 -7.84 5.52 8.49
N GLN A 30 -7.11 5.40 9.60
CA GLN A 30 -6.71 6.56 10.41
C GLN A 30 -5.43 7.26 9.96
N CYS A 31 -4.43 6.54 9.43
CA CYS A 31 -3.15 7.14 9.04
C CYS A 31 -2.85 7.09 7.53
N GLY A 32 -3.72 6.45 6.73
CA GLY A 32 -3.53 6.32 5.29
C GLY A 32 -2.42 5.35 4.87
N TYR A 33 -1.92 4.50 5.78
CA TYR A 33 -0.98 3.44 5.41
C TYR A 33 -1.63 2.50 4.39
N MET A 34 -0.90 2.14 3.33
CA MET A 34 -1.37 1.22 2.30
C MET A 34 -0.24 0.24 1.97
N GLY A 35 -0.51 -1.06 2.10
CA GLY A 35 0.42 -2.13 1.78
C GLY A 35 -0.24 -3.12 0.84
N TYR A 36 0.45 -3.55 -0.22
CA TYR A 36 -0.07 -4.58 -1.13
C TYR A 36 0.50 -5.93 -0.69
N SER A 37 -0.37 -6.90 -0.38
CA SER A 37 0.04 -8.19 0.21
C SER A 37 0.62 -9.18 -0.81
N GLY A 38 0.70 -8.82 -2.09
CA GLY A 38 1.15 -9.72 -3.16
C GLY A 38 2.31 -9.21 -4.01
N LYS A 39 2.94 -8.09 -3.65
CA LYS A 39 3.99 -7.48 -4.46
C LYS A 39 5.14 -7.05 -3.57
N THR A 40 5.97 -8.01 -3.18
CA THR A 40 7.34 -7.73 -2.71
C THR A 40 8.17 -7.32 -3.93
N ILE A 41 7.86 -6.16 -4.50
CA ILE A 41 8.71 -5.58 -5.54
C ILE A 41 9.96 -5.06 -4.84
N SER A 42 11.14 -5.36 -5.40
CA SER A 42 12.38 -4.85 -4.82
C SER A 42 12.34 -3.32 -4.77
N ILE A 43 13.03 -2.74 -3.78
CA ILE A 43 13.12 -1.28 -3.57
C ILE A 43 13.56 -0.58 -4.87
N GLU A 44 14.37 -1.27 -5.67
CA GLU A 44 14.89 -0.81 -6.96
C GLU A 44 13.78 -0.66 -8.00
N VAL A 45 12.90 -1.66 -8.12
CA VAL A 45 11.77 -1.62 -9.05
C VAL A 45 10.76 -0.56 -8.64
N ALA A 46 10.50 -0.41 -7.33
CA ALA A 46 9.63 0.66 -6.81
C ALA A 46 10.19 2.06 -7.10
N LYS A 47 11.50 2.27 -6.93
CA LYS A 47 12.17 3.54 -7.27
C LYS A 47 12.17 3.80 -8.78
N ALA A 48 12.41 2.78 -9.61
CA ALA A 48 12.38 2.91 -11.07
C ALA A 48 10.97 3.28 -11.58
N GLU A 49 9.93 2.66 -11.02
CA GLU A 49 8.53 2.97 -11.31
C GLU A 49 8.19 4.42 -10.92
N GLN A 50 8.60 4.87 -9.72
CA GLN A 50 8.40 6.25 -9.28
C GLN A 50 9.12 7.28 -10.16
N LEU A 51 10.35 6.98 -10.59
CA LEU A 51 11.10 7.86 -11.49
C LEU A 51 10.42 7.98 -12.86
N ARG A 52 9.93 6.86 -13.41
CA ARG A 52 9.12 6.84 -14.65
C ARG A 52 7.85 7.68 -14.53
N ARG A 53 7.15 7.61 -13.39
CA ARG A 53 5.95 8.42 -13.14
C ARG A 53 6.26 9.91 -12.99
N ARG A 54 7.39 10.28 -12.35
CA ARG A 54 7.84 11.69 -12.28
C ARG A 54 8.22 12.26 -13.65
N GLY A 55 8.76 11.45 -14.55
CA GLY A 55 9.08 11.86 -15.93
C GLY A 55 7.88 12.05 -16.87
N ARG A 56 6.66 11.67 -16.46
CA ARG A 56 5.42 11.84 -17.22
C ARG A 56 4.60 13.08 -16.85
N ARG A 57 5.17 14.01 -16.06
CA ARG A 57 4.66 15.39 -15.97
C ARG A 57 5.26 16.20 -17.12
N TYR A 58 4.69 16.03 -18.31
CA TYR A 58 4.74 17.00 -19.38
C TYR A 58 3.35 17.11 -19.98
#